data_AF-A0A6H9LM89-F1
#
_entry.id   AF-A0A6H9LM89-F1
#
_cell.length_a   1.000
_cell.length_b   1.000
_cell.length_c   1.000
_cell.angle_alpha   90.00
_cell.angle_beta   90.00
_cell.angle_gamma   90.00
#
_symmetry.space_group_name_H-M   'P 1'
#
loop_
_entity.id
_entity.type
_entity.pdbx_description
1 polymer ?
#
loop_
_entity_poly.entity_id
_entity_poly.type
_entity_poly.pdbx_seq_one_letter_code
_entity_poly.pdbx_strand_id
1 'polypeptide(L)'
;IDKILGDDASLFCDLFNVSEKGNFEGKNILHKTEISHKLYDTITDVEKNKIKSSIKKLYDARAKRIRPLTDDKILTSWNGMALSAFTRGYQVTRDKKYLDAALKNASFVRSELFRSNALTHSYRKGIHSDGAFLEDYAYYLKGLLDLYELDRSDNNVQWIQFASQLASEAIELFMDDNGKLYLRPDSLNDLIMRPSDETDSAVPAAGSILLQSLVKLHRITGDADFINAFEKGINALTAKMKIYPNGMASAVLALDYFLNDKIEIVVVGDSSEKEKIFELVDASYIPNSVIAYHPNGDVDIPLFENRKVTDGELQVYVCINSVCKLPVSTADEFQIQLNEF
;
A
#
# COMPACT_ATOMS: atom_id res chain seq x y z
N ILE A 1 -1.56 34.50 18.75
CA ILE A 1 -2.78 33.68 19.01
C ILE A 1 -3.72 34.47 19.91
N ASP A 2 -3.16 35.11 20.93
CA ASP A 2 -3.78 35.99 21.91
C ASP A 2 -4.68 37.06 21.29
N LYS A 3 -4.23 37.74 20.23
CA LYS A 3 -5.04 38.74 19.53
C LYS A 3 -6.37 38.19 18.96
N ILE A 4 -6.40 36.91 18.55
CA ILE A 4 -7.58 36.30 17.90
C ILE A 4 -8.45 35.58 18.92
N LEU A 5 -7.83 34.93 19.91
CA LEU A 5 -8.54 34.07 20.86
C LEU A 5 -8.92 34.77 22.17
N GLY A 6 -8.23 35.86 22.55
CA GLY A 6 -8.47 36.53 23.83
C GLY A 6 -8.34 35.56 25.00
N ASP A 7 -9.35 35.49 25.85
CA ASP A 7 -9.38 34.64 27.05
C ASP A 7 -9.26 33.13 26.75
N ASP A 8 -9.64 32.70 25.53
CA ASP A 8 -9.52 31.31 25.11
C ASP A 8 -8.08 30.92 24.71
N ALA A 9 -7.14 31.89 24.69
CA ALA A 9 -5.77 31.69 24.21
C ALA A 9 -4.95 30.77 25.11
N SER A 10 -5.01 30.93 26.43
CA SER A 10 -4.16 30.18 27.37
C SER A 10 -4.39 28.67 27.21
N LEU A 11 -5.64 28.24 27.35
CA LEU A 11 -6.00 26.82 27.19
C LEU A 11 -5.63 26.28 25.81
N PHE A 12 -5.79 27.09 24.76
CA PHE A 12 -5.38 26.69 23.42
C PHE A 12 -3.86 26.51 23.33
N CYS A 13 -3.09 27.45 23.87
CA CYS A 13 -1.63 27.40 23.85
C CYS A 13 -1.10 26.19 24.61
N ASP A 14 -1.66 25.89 25.79
CA ASP A 14 -1.29 24.71 26.58
C ASP A 14 -1.60 23.41 25.81
N LEU A 15 -2.77 23.34 25.18
CA LEU A 15 -3.17 22.15 24.43
C LEU A 15 -2.34 21.94 23.15
N PHE A 16 -1.89 23.00 22.49
CA PHE A 16 -1.15 22.93 21.22
C PHE A 16 0.36 23.21 21.36
N ASN A 17 0.87 23.11 22.59
CA ASN A 17 2.29 23.24 22.94
C ASN A 17 2.91 24.56 22.44
N VAL A 18 2.18 25.66 22.57
CA VAL A 18 2.62 27.00 22.15
C VAL A 18 3.41 27.64 23.28
N SER A 19 4.58 28.20 22.97
CA SER A 19 5.41 28.92 23.95
C SER A 19 5.83 30.30 23.42
N GLU A 20 6.18 31.22 24.33
CA GLU A 20 6.69 32.54 23.93
C GLU A 20 8.00 32.46 23.13
N LYS A 21 8.88 31.50 23.48
CA LYS A 21 10.16 31.29 22.79
C LYS A 21 10.01 30.53 21.46
N GLY A 22 8.82 30.00 21.16
CA GLY A 22 8.60 29.04 20.09
C GLY A 22 8.92 27.60 20.54
N ASN A 23 8.26 26.65 19.89
CA ASN A 23 8.45 25.22 20.11
C ASN A 23 9.29 24.54 19.00
N PHE A 24 9.59 25.26 17.91
CA PHE A 24 10.41 24.79 16.79
C PHE A 24 11.12 25.97 16.12
N GLU A 25 12.45 26.00 16.15
CA GLU A 25 13.28 27.03 15.49
C GLU A 25 12.84 28.48 15.78
N GLY A 26 12.46 28.78 17.04
CA GLY A 26 11.97 30.10 17.44
C GLY A 26 10.56 30.45 16.94
N LYS A 27 9.87 29.51 16.30
CA LYS A 27 8.47 29.61 15.86
C LYS A 27 7.59 28.60 16.59
N ASN A 28 6.28 28.79 16.54
CA ASN A 28 5.31 27.85 17.08
C ASN A 28 4.68 27.02 15.95
N ILE A 29 4.91 25.70 15.98
CA ILE A 29 4.21 24.70 15.18
C ILE A 29 3.16 24.06 16.09
N LEU A 30 1.88 24.28 15.78
CA LEU A 30 0.77 23.75 16.57
C LEU A 30 0.74 22.22 16.46
N HIS A 31 0.99 21.52 17.56
CA HIS A 31 0.87 20.07 17.64
C HIS A 31 0.43 19.66 19.04
N LYS A 32 -0.18 18.48 19.15
CA LYS A 32 -0.52 17.88 20.45
C LYS A 32 0.63 17.01 20.92
N THR A 33 0.90 17.04 22.21
CA THR A 33 1.86 16.16 22.90
C THR A 33 1.10 15.20 23.82
N GLU A 34 1.79 14.26 24.45
CA GLU A 34 1.18 13.40 25.49
C GLU A 34 0.53 14.23 26.62
N ILE A 35 1.14 15.35 26.99
CA ILE A 35 0.59 16.27 28.01
C ILE A 35 -0.72 16.89 27.50
N SER A 36 -0.79 17.24 26.22
CA SER A 36 -2.00 17.75 25.59
C SER A 36 -3.15 16.75 25.67
N HIS A 37 -2.89 15.46 25.49
CA HIS A 37 -3.92 14.42 25.58
C HIS A 37 -4.46 14.30 27.01
N LYS A 38 -3.57 14.22 28.00
CA LYS A 38 -3.97 14.18 29.42
C LYS A 38 -4.77 15.43 29.81
N LEU A 39 -4.33 16.61 29.38
CA LEU A 39 -5.06 17.86 29.61
C LEU A 39 -6.45 17.81 28.96
N TYR A 40 -6.56 17.32 27.72
CA TYR A 40 -7.83 17.23 27.00
C TYR A 40 -8.87 16.33 27.71
N ASP A 41 -8.41 15.31 28.42
CA ASP A 41 -9.29 14.41 29.19
C ASP A 41 -9.80 15.05 30.48
N THR A 42 -9.08 16.05 31.01
CA THR A 42 -9.43 16.74 32.27
C THR A 42 -10.33 17.96 32.10
N ILE A 43 -10.41 18.51 30.89
CA ILE A 43 -11.22 19.70 30.62
C ILE A 43 -12.70 19.39 30.39
N THR A 44 -13.55 20.35 30.71
CA THR A 44 -15.01 20.29 30.57
C THR A 44 -15.46 20.29 29.10
N ASP A 45 -16.70 19.85 28.84
CA ASP A 45 -17.28 19.94 27.49
C ASP A 45 -17.41 21.39 26.98
N VAL A 46 -17.60 22.34 27.90
CA VAL A 46 -17.60 23.78 27.58
C VAL A 46 -16.23 24.20 27.04
N GLU A 47 -15.14 23.79 27.70
CA GLU A 47 -13.77 24.06 27.27
C GLU A 47 -13.43 23.35 25.95
N LYS A 48 -13.88 22.10 25.77
CA LYS A 48 -13.74 21.39 24.48
C LYS A 48 -14.42 22.15 23.34
N ASN A 49 -15.60 22.72 23.59
CA ASN A 49 -16.31 23.55 22.61
C ASN A 49 -15.58 24.88 22.35
N LYS A 50 -14.99 25.51 23.39
CA LYS A 50 -14.11 26.67 23.22
C LYS A 50 -12.90 26.35 22.34
N ILE A 51 -12.23 25.21 22.56
CA ILE A 51 -11.11 24.77 21.72
C ILE A 51 -11.54 24.57 20.26
N LYS A 52 -12.68 23.91 20.01
CA LYS A 52 -13.23 23.76 18.64
C LYS A 52 -13.48 25.12 17.99
N SER A 53 -14.06 26.07 18.73
CA SER A 53 -14.27 27.44 18.29
C SER A 53 -12.94 28.17 18.00
N SER A 54 -11.94 28.02 18.87
CA SER A 54 -10.61 28.59 18.71
C SER A 54 -9.89 28.07 17.47
N ILE A 55 -9.95 26.75 17.22
CA ILE A 55 -9.42 26.14 15.98
C ILE A 55 -10.07 26.79 14.76
N LYS A 56 -11.41 26.95 14.77
CA LYS A 56 -12.13 27.60 13.67
C LYS A 56 -11.72 29.06 13.49
N LYS A 57 -11.67 29.88 14.55
CA LYS A 57 -11.24 31.29 14.50
C LYS A 57 -9.84 31.44 13.92
N LEU A 58 -8.89 30.61 14.37
CA LEU A 58 -7.51 30.62 13.88
C LEU A 58 -7.42 30.12 12.43
N TYR A 59 -8.20 29.10 12.06
CA TYR A 59 -8.30 28.63 10.68
C TYR A 59 -8.82 29.73 9.75
N ASP A 60 -9.92 30.40 10.13
CA ASP A 60 -10.53 31.48 9.35
C ASP A 60 -9.57 32.68 9.20
N ALA A 61 -8.79 32.99 10.24
CA ALA A 61 -7.72 33.98 10.16
C ALA A 61 -6.57 33.53 9.24
N ARG A 62 -6.17 32.26 9.30
CA ARG A 62 -5.14 31.68 8.42
C ARG A 62 -5.59 31.65 6.96
N ALA A 63 -6.87 31.40 6.71
CA ALA A 63 -7.44 31.29 5.37
C ALA A 63 -7.41 32.61 4.57
N LYS A 64 -7.26 33.76 5.26
CA LYS A 64 -7.06 35.07 4.62
C LYS A 64 -5.65 35.29 4.06
N ARG A 65 -4.68 34.43 4.43
CA ARG A 65 -3.32 34.51 3.88
C ARG A 65 -3.34 34.00 2.44
N ILE A 66 -2.48 34.58 1.60
CA ILE A 66 -2.23 34.02 0.26
C ILE A 66 -1.73 32.59 0.46
N ARG A 67 -2.48 31.62 -0.07
CA ARG A 67 -2.05 30.22 -0.02
C ARG A 67 -0.82 30.06 -0.92
N PRO A 68 0.19 29.27 -0.51
CA PRO A 68 1.23 28.85 -1.42
C PRO A 68 0.61 28.22 -2.68
N LEU A 69 1.29 28.35 -3.81
CA LEU A 69 0.93 27.60 -5.01
C LEU A 69 0.90 26.11 -4.64
N THR A 70 -0.20 25.44 -4.98
CA THR A 70 -0.34 24.00 -4.80
C THR A 70 0.00 23.35 -6.14
N ASP A 71 0.95 22.42 -6.14
CA ASP A 71 1.06 21.51 -7.26
C ASP A 71 -0.12 20.53 -7.17
N ASP A 72 -1.12 20.72 -8.03
CA ASP A 72 -2.33 19.89 -8.14
C ASP A 72 -2.18 18.78 -9.20
N LYS A 73 -0.94 18.46 -9.61
CA LYS A 73 -0.66 17.27 -10.40
C LYS A 73 -0.97 16.01 -9.59
N ILE A 74 -1.55 15.04 -10.29
CA ILE A 74 -1.79 13.69 -9.80
C ILE A 74 -0.67 12.82 -10.37
N LEU A 75 0.15 12.22 -9.50
CA LEU A 75 1.29 11.37 -9.89
C LEU A 75 0.94 9.90 -9.73
N THR A 76 1.26 9.06 -10.71
CA THR A 76 0.96 7.63 -10.67
C THR A 76 1.71 6.94 -9.53
N SER A 77 3.02 7.17 -9.40
CA SER A 77 3.85 6.63 -8.32
C SER A 77 3.28 6.95 -6.92
N TRP A 78 2.81 8.18 -6.69
CA TRP A 78 2.19 8.57 -5.42
C TRP A 78 0.81 7.95 -5.21
N ASN A 79 0.03 7.77 -6.28
CA ASN A 79 -1.24 7.05 -6.19
C ASN A 79 -1.03 5.57 -5.87
N GLY A 80 0.04 4.94 -6.35
CA GLY A 80 0.41 3.57 -5.98
C GLY A 80 0.73 3.43 -4.50
N MET A 81 1.57 4.32 -3.96
CA MET A 81 1.83 4.36 -2.52
C MET A 81 0.56 4.66 -1.70
N ALA A 82 -0.27 5.61 -2.15
CA ALA A 82 -1.52 5.94 -1.50
C ALA A 82 -2.52 4.78 -1.51
N LEU A 83 -2.59 4.02 -2.60
CA LEU A 83 -3.43 2.83 -2.73
C LEU A 83 -3.06 1.81 -1.65
N SER A 84 -1.78 1.44 -1.56
CA SER A 84 -1.26 0.55 -0.50
C SER A 84 -1.57 1.07 0.91
N ALA A 85 -1.36 2.37 1.14
CA ALA A 85 -1.63 2.99 2.44
C ALA A 85 -3.12 2.97 2.82
N PHE A 86 -4.03 3.22 1.87
CA PHE A 86 -5.47 3.15 2.12
C PHE A 86 -5.93 1.72 2.36
N THR A 87 -5.42 0.76 1.61
CA THR A 87 -5.67 -0.67 1.86
C THR A 87 -5.28 -1.03 3.30
N ARG A 88 -4.05 -0.69 3.71
CA ARG A 88 -3.59 -0.94 5.08
C ARG A 88 -4.40 -0.17 6.12
N GLY A 89 -4.82 1.05 5.81
CA GLY A 89 -5.69 1.86 6.67
C GLY A 89 -7.02 1.18 6.94
N TYR A 90 -7.67 0.60 5.92
CA TYR A 90 -8.88 -0.19 6.10
C TYR A 90 -8.62 -1.46 6.91
N GLN A 91 -7.55 -2.20 6.59
CA GLN A 91 -7.19 -3.44 7.29
C GLN A 91 -7.08 -3.22 8.81
N VAL A 92 -6.44 -2.13 9.24
CA VAL A 92 -6.21 -1.84 10.66
C VAL A 92 -7.43 -1.22 11.34
N THR A 93 -8.19 -0.37 10.65
CA THR A 93 -9.23 0.46 11.29
C THR A 93 -10.66 0.01 11.02
N ARG A 94 -10.88 -0.80 9.98
CA ARG A 94 -12.20 -1.15 9.41
C ARG A 94 -13.05 0.04 8.98
N ASP A 95 -12.47 1.24 8.89
CA ASP A 95 -13.18 2.42 8.44
C ASP A 95 -13.30 2.38 6.91
N LYS A 96 -14.52 2.11 6.44
CA LYS A 96 -14.85 1.93 5.02
C LYS A 96 -14.41 3.10 4.14
N LYS A 97 -14.23 4.31 4.68
CA LYS A 97 -13.71 5.45 3.90
C LYS A 97 -12.35 5.15 3.25
N TYR A 98 -11.53 4.29 3.87
CA TYR A 98 -10.23 3.92 3.34
C TYR A 98 -10.35 2.93 2.18
N LEU A 99 -11.23 1.91 2.31
CA LEU A 99 -11.53 1.00 1.20
C LEU A 99 -12.15 1.73 0.02
N ASP A 100 -13.11 2.63 0.28
CA ASP A 100 -13.73 3.45 -0.76
C ASP A 100 -12.70 4.35 -1.46
N ALA A 101 -11.72 4.90 -0.72
CA ALA A 101 -10.62 5.68 -1.30
C ALA A 101 -9.68 4.82 -2.15
N ALA A 102 -9.36 3.60 -1.71
CA ALA A 102 -8.53 2.64 -2.45
C ALA A 102 -9.20 2.22 -3.77
N LEU A 103 -10.48 1.84 -3.73
CA LEU A 103 -11.26 1.47 -4.92
C LEU A 103 -11.40 2.65 -5.90
N LYS A 104 -11.63 3.86 -5.39
CA LYS A 104 -11.68 5.07 -6.22
C LYS A 104 -10.33 5.38 -6.87
N ASN A 105 -9.23 5.22 -6.14
CA ASN A 105 -7.87 5.38 -6.66
C ASN A 105 -7.61 4.37 -7.79
N ALA A 106 -7.85 3.09 -7.55
CA ALA A 106 -7.60 2.04 -8.53
C ALA A 106 -8.41 2.23 -9.82
N SER A 107 -9.69 2.61 -9.67
CA SER A 107 -10.56 2.94 -10.80
C SER A 107 -10.08 4.17 -11.58
N PHE A 108 -9.67 5.24 -10.89
CA PHE A 108 -9.14 6.45 -11.53
C PHE A 108 -7.85 6.19 -12.30
N VAL A 109 -6.87 5.51 -11.69
CA VAL A 109 -5.59 5.24 -12.38
C VAL A 109 -5.82 4.35 -13.59
N ARG A 110 -6.65 3.31 -13.48
CA ARG A 110 -6.98 2.43 -14.62
C ARG A 110 -7.70 3.16 -15.76
N SER A 111 -8.58 4.11 -15.46
CA SER A 111 -9.39 4.80 -16.48
C SER A 111 -8.71 6.02 -17.09
N GLU A 112 -7.96 6.77 -16.29
CA GLU A 112 -7.38 8.05 -16.71
C GLU A 112 -5.87 7.95 -16.95
N LEU A 113 -5.13 7.23 -16.09
CA LEU A 113 -3.66 7.22 -16.15
C LEU A 113 -3.09 6.06 -16.96
N PHE A 114 -3.84 4.99 -17.16
CA PHE A 114 -3.46 3.88 -18.03
C PHE A 114 -3.99 4.10 -19.45
N ARG A 115 -3.12 4.47 -20.38
CA ARG A 115 -3.49 4.85 -21.74
C ARG A 115 -2.57 4.18 -22.75
N SER A 116 -3.14 3.70 -23.85
CA SER A 116 -2.39 3.03 -24.91
C SER A 116 -1.51 1.88 -24.40
N ASN A 117 -2.02 1.11 -23.43
CA ASN A 117 -1.31 0.06 -22.72
C ASN A 117 -0.04 0.52 -21.98
N ALA A 118 -0.04 1.73 -21.42
CA ALA A 118 1.06 2.23 -20.60
C ALA A 118 0.56 3.18 -19.49
N LEU A 119 1.26 3.24 -18.37
CA LEU A 119 1.01 4.22 -17.32
C LEU A 119 1.63 5.58 -17.68
N THR A 120 0.82 6.63 -17.60
CA THR A 120 1.28 8.02 -17.62
C THR A 120 1.85 8.41 -16.27
N HIS A 121 2.93 9.17 -16.24
CA HIS A 121 3.54 9.59 -14.97
C HIS A 121 2.68 10.56 -14.16
N SER A 122 2.08 11.53 -14.84
CA SER A 122 1.32 12.60 -14.21
C SER A 122 0.10 13.02 -15.02
N TYR A 123 -0.89 13.52 -14.30
CA TYR A 123 -2.12 14.08 -14.85
C TYR A 123 -2.45 15.41 -14.18
N ARG A 124 -2.88 16.37 -14.98
CA ARG A 124 -3.39 17.66 -14.49
C ARG A 124 -4.43 18.21 -15.46
N LYS A 125 -5.69 18.23 -15.02
CA LYS A 125 -6.81 18.87 -15.76
C LYS A 125 -6.95 18.38 -17.21
N GLY A 126 -6.93 17.05 -17.42
CA GLY A 126 -7.06 16.44 -18.75
C GLY A 126 -5.74 16.32 -19.52
N ILE A 127 -4.65 16.89 -19.01
CA ILE A 127 -3.32 16.84 -19.64
C ILE A 127 -2.50 15.77 -18.95
N HIS A 128 -1.95 14.85 -19.73
CA HIS A 128 -1.06 13.79 -19.27
C HIS A 128 0.38 14.17 -19.63
N SER A 129 1.33 13.79 -18.78
CA SER A 129 2.74 13.86 -19.16
C SER A 129 3.15 12.65 -19.99
N ASP A 130 4.14 12.88 -20.86
CA ASP A 130 4.83 11.81 -21.56
C ASP A 130 5.85 11.10 -20.65
N GLY A 131 6.16 9.86 -20.99
CA GLY A 131 7.20 9.06 -20.35
C GLY A 131 6.65 8.06 -19.34
N ALA A 132 7.34 6.91 -19.28
CA ALA A 132 7.13 5.85 -18.31
C ALA A 132 8.28 5.89 -17.28
N PHE A 133 7.96 5.66 -16.02
CA PHE A 133 8.96 5.58 -14.95
C PHE A 133 8.75 4.30 -14.14
N LEU A 134 9.85 3.66 -13.74
CA LEU A 134 9.80 2.41 -12.98
C LEU A 134 8.96 2.54 -11.71
N GLU A 135 9.04 3.69 -11.02
CA GLU A 135 8.28 3.97 -9.80
C GLU A 135 6.76 3.97 -10.00
N ASP A 136 6.28 4.43 -11.16
CA ASP A 136 4.86 4.46 -11.49
C ASP A 136 4.31 3.03 -11.55
N TYR A 137 5.05 2.13 -12.19
CA TYR A 137 4.68 0.72 -12.31
C TYR A 137 4.87 -0.02 -10.99
N ALA A 138 6.04 0.09 -10.36
CA ALA A 138 6.39 -0.67 -9.18
C ALA A 138 5.47 -0.36 -7.99
N TYR A 139 5.26 0.91 -7.66
CA TYR A 139 4.42 1.28 -6.52
C TYR A 139 2.94 1.02 -6.79
N TYR A 140 2.48 1.24 -8.02
CA TYR A 140 1.08 1.00 -8.35
C TYR A 140 0.76 -0.50 -8.42
N LEU A 141 1.66 -1.31 -8.98
CA LEU A 141 1.58 -2.77 -8.92
C LEU A 141 1.47 -3.28 -7.48
N LYS A 142 2.35 -2.81 -6.59
CA LYS A 142 2.31 -3.15 -5.16
C LYS A 142 0.97 -2.79 -4.53
N GLY A 143 0.46 -1.58 -4.82
CA GLY A 143 -0.85 -1.14 -4.35
C GLY A 143 -2.02 -1.99 -4.87
N LEU A 144 -1.99 -2.42 -6.13
CA LEU A 144 -2.99 -3.31 -6.72
C LEU A 144 -3.00 -4.69 -6.05
N LEU A 145 -1.82 -5.25 -5.77
CA LEU A 145 -1.72 -6.52 -5.05
C LEU A 145 -2.26 -6.40 -3.63
N ASP A 146 -1.91 -5.32 -2.92
CA ASP A 146 -2.47 -5.07 -1.59
C ASP A 146 -4.01 -4.93 -1.65
N LEU A 147 -4.54 -4.19 -2.64
CA LEU A 147 -5.98 -4.06 -2.84
C LEU A 147 -6.64 -5.40 -3.17
N TYR A 148 -6.02 -6.25 -4.00
CA TYR A 148 -6.55 -7.57 -4.32
C TYR A 148 -6.76 -8.44 -3.06
N GLU A 149 -5.79 -8.45 -2.15
CA GLU A 149 -5.88 -9.24 -0.91
C GLU A 149 -6.95 -8.71 0.05
N LEU A 150 -7.34 -7.44 -0.09
CA LEU A 150 -8.34 -6.78 0.74
C LEU A 150 -9.74 -6.75 0.13
N ASP A 151 -9.84 -6.60 -1.20
CA ASP A 151 -11.10 -6.56 -1.93
C ASP A 151 -11.70 -7.96 -1.98
N ARG A 152 -12.76 -8.16 -1.19
CA ARG A 152 -13.50 -9.43 -1.07
C ARG A 152 -14.78 -9.41 -1.92
N SER A 153 -14.80 -8.60 -2.97
CA SER A 153 -15.87 -8.63 -3.95
C SER A 153 -15.60 -9.69 -5.01
N ASP A 154 -16.66 -10.13 -5.67
CA ASP A 154 -16.63 -11.12 -6.76
C ASP A 154 -15.78 -10.68 -7.97
N ASN A 155 -15.43 -9.39 -8.04
CA ASN A 155 -14.69 -8.80 -9.16
C ASN A 155 -13.24 -8.40 -8.79
N ASN A 156 -12.73 -8.86 -7.64
CA ASN A 156 -11.36 -8.56 -7.21
C ASN A 156 -10.29 -9.13 -8.16
N VAL A 157 -10.59 -10.21 -8.86
CA VAL A 157 -9.73 -10.88 -9.86
C VAL A 157 -9.23 -9.93 -10.95
N GLN A 158 -10.00 -8.91 -11.30
CA GLN A 158 -9.58 -7.90 -12.27
C GLN A 158 -8.29 -7.17 -11.86
N TRP A 159 -8.02 -7.06 -10.56
CA TRP A 159 -6.82 -6.42 -10.04
C TRP A 159 -5.58 -7.25 -10.33
N ILE A 160 -5.68 -8.58 -10.30
CA ILE A 160 -4.58 -9.48 -10.68
C ILE A 160 -4.31 -9.43 -12.17
N GLN A 161 -5.35 -9.42 -13.00
CA GLN A 161 -5.17 -9.28 -14.45
C GLN A 161 -4.44 -7.97 -14.79
N PHE A 162 -4.82 -6.87 -14.15
CA PHE A 162 -4.17 -5.59 -14.37
C PHE A 162 -2.75 -5.55 -13.78
N ALA A 163 -2.55 -6.12 -12.58
CA ALA A 163 -1.23 -6.25 -11.96
C ALA A 163 -0.28 -7.06 -12.84
N SER A 164 -0.71 -8.19 -13.39
CA SER A 164 0.10 -9.01 -14.32
C SER A 164 0.49 -8.22 -15.57
N GLN A 165 -0.46 -7.48 -16.17
CA GLN A 165 -0.17 -6.63 -17.33
C GLN A 165 0.93 -5.59 -17.01
N LEU A 166 0.79 -4.88 -15.90
CA LEU A 166 1.77 -3.88 -15.48
C LEU A 166 3.13 -4.50 -15.13
N ALA A 167 3.14 -5.69 -14.54
CA ALA A 167 4.37 -6.39 -14.20
C ALA A 167 5.14 -6.81 -15.45
N SER A 168 4.47 -7.42 -16.44
CA SER A 168 5.09 -7.79 -17.71
C SER A 168 5.65 -6.57 -18.44
N GLU A 169 4.88 -5.49 -18.50
CA GLU A 169 5.32 -4.24 -19.13
C GLU A 169 6.49 -3.59 -18.38
N ALA A 170 6.48 -3.62 -17.05
CA ALA A 170 7.58 -3.09 -16.25
C ALA A 170 8.88 -3.89 -16.46
N ILE A 171 8.80 -5.21 -16.56
CA ILE A 171 9.96 -6.06 -16.87
C ILE A 171 10.51 -5.68 -18.24
N GLU A 172 9.65 -5.59 -19.27
CA GLU A 172 10.07 -5.26 -20.64
C GLU A 172 10.70 -3.88 -20.76
N LEU A 173 10.09 -2.86 -20.14
CA LEU A 173 10.56 -1.48 -20.25
C LEU A 173 11.83 -1.22 -19.44
N PHE A 174 11.92 -1.75 -18.22
CA PHE A 174 12.87 -1.26 -17.22
C PHE A 174 14.01 -2.22 -16.87
N MET A 175 13.90 -3.52 -17.18
CA MET A 175 14.94 -4.51 -16.87
C MET A 175 15.85 -4.76 -18.07
N ASP A 176 17.17 -4.79 -17.86
CA ASP A 176 18.12 -5.25 -18.88
C ASP A 176 18.35 -6.77 -18.82
N ASP A 177 19.11 -7.29 -19.79
CA ASP A 177 19.44 -8.72 -19.91
C ASP A 177 20.16 -9.29 -18.67
N ASN A 178 20.85 -8.44 -17.90
CA ASN A 178 21.55 -8.82 -16.67
C ASN A 178 20.67 -8.69 -15.41
N GLY A 179 19.40 -8.34 -15.56
CA GLY A 179 18.45 -8.15 -14.46
C GLY A 179 18.50 -6.77 -13.81
N LYS A 180 19.32 -5.84 -14.30
CA LYS A 180 19.41 -4.50 -13.72
C LYS A 180 18.16 -3.69 -14.08
N LEU A 181 17.58 -3.05 -13.08
CA LEU A 181 16.39 -2.21 -13.22
C LEU A 181 16.78 -0.73 -13.32
N TYR A 182 16.22 -0.04 -14.31
CA TYR A 182 16.46 1.36 -14.59
C TYR A 182 15.20 2.20 -14.40
N LEU A 183 15.36 3.49 -14.11
CA LEU A 183 14.23 4.38 -13.83
C LEU A 183 13.39 4.74 -15.06
N ARG A 184 13.95 4.57 -16.27
CA ARG A 184 13.36 4.98 -17.55
C ARG A 184 13.46 3.83 -18.55
N PRO A 185 12.59 3.75 -19.58
CA PRO A 185 12.69 2.76 -20.64
C PRO A 185 14.00 2.86 -21.45
N ASP A 186 14.43 1.75 -22.02
CA ASP A 186 15.65 1.70 -22.85
C ASP A 186 15.51 2.47 -24.17
N SER A 187 14.28 2.57 -24.67
CA SER A 187 13.95 3.27 -25.91
C SER A 187 14.12 4.80 -25.83
N LEU A 188 14.27 5.36 -24.63
CA LEU A 188 14.44 6.79 -24.42
C LEU A 188 15.93 7.14 -24.42
N ASN A 189 16.41 7.65 -25.55
CA ASN A 189 17.78 8.14 -25.74
C ASN A 189 17.95 9.62 -25.36
N ASP A 190 17.13 10.13 -24.43
CA ASP A 190 17.13 11.53 -23.99
C ASP A 190 18.20 11.82 -22.91
N LEU A 191 18.82 10.78 -22.34
CA LEU A 191 19.84 10.88 -21.31
C LEU A 191 21.17 10.24 -21.75
N ILE A 192 22.28 10.87 -21.35
CA ILE A 192 23.66 10.36 -21.61
C ILE A 192 23.88 8.99 -20.92
N MET A 193 23.28 8.81 -19.75
CA MET A 193 23.32 7.58 -18.97
C MET A 193 21.92 7.28 -18.45
N ARG A 194 21.52 6.01 -18.55
CA ARG A 194 20.26 5.51 -18.01
C ARG A 194 20.41 5.30 -16.50
N PRO A 195 19.70 6.06 -15.64
CA PRO A 195 19.89 5.98 -14.19
C PRO A 195 19.18 4.76 -13.59
N SER A 196 19.70 4.28 -12.47
CA SER A 196 19.16 3.18 -11.66
C SER A 196 19.27 3.52 -10.18
N ASP A 197 18.14 3.49 -9.44
CA ASP A 197 18.13 3.65 -7.99
C ASP A 197 17.94 2.30 -7.30
N GLU A 198 19.01 1.81 -6.68
CA GLU A 198 19.08 0.48 -6.06
C GLU A 198 18.96 0.53 -4.53
N THR A 199 19.02 1.72 -3.93
CA THR A 199 19.03 1.94 -2.48
C THR A 199 17.78 2.67 -2.03
N ASP A 200 17.26 2.30 -0.88
CA ASP A 200 16.16 3.00 -0.23
C ASP A 200 16.61 4.39 0.22
N SER A 201 15.73 5.38 0.07
CA SER A 201 15.94 6.77 0.48
C SER A 201 14.73 7.27 1.25
N ALA A 202 14.23 8.48 0.96
CA ALA A 202 12.96 8.97 1.48
C ALA A 202 11.77 8.04 1.16
N VAL A 203 11.90 7.24 0.09
CA VAL A 203 10.97 6.19 -0.31
C VAL A 203 11.74 4.90 -0.64
N PRO A 204 11.10 3.72 -0.60
CA PRO A 204 11.68 2.46 -1.04
C PRO A 204 12.20 2.49 -2.47
N ALA A 205 13.30 1.80 -2.78
CA ALA A 205 13.76 1.65 -4.15
C ALA A 205 12.70 0.98 -5.02
N ALA A 206 12.26 1.63 -6.09
CA ALA A 206 11.19 1.14 -6.95
C ALA A 206 11.48 -0.26 -7.52
N GLY A 207 12.74 -0.52 -7.91
CA GLY A 207 13.14 -1.83 -8.40
C GLY A 207 12.95 -2.94 -7.37
N SER A 208 13.28 -2.68 -6.10
CA SER A 208 13.06 -3.64 -5.00
C SER A 208 11.58 -3.92 -4.76
N ILE A 209 10.73 -2.91 -4.85
CA ILE A 209 9.26 -3.07 -4.73
C ILE A 209 8.70 -3.87 -5.90
N LEU A 210 9.18 -3.65 -7.12
CA LEU A 210 8.82 -4.46 -8.28
C LEU A 210 9.20 -5.92 -8.03
N LEU A 211 10.45 -6.20 -7.65
CA LEU A 211 10.93 -7.57 -7.37
C LEU A 211 10.08 -8.27 -6.30
N GLN A 212 9.76 -7.60 -5.20
CA GLN A 212 8.87 -8.15 -4.17
C GLN A 212 7.47 -8.48 -4.73
N SER A 213 6.94 -7.61 -5.59
CA SER A 213 5.63 -7.79 -6.22
C SER A 213 5.61 -8.95 -7.22
N LEU A 214 6.72 -9.18 -7.94
CA LEU A 214 6.86 -10.32 -8.85
C LEU A 214 6.82 -11.66 -8.12
N VAL A 215 7.42 -11.77 -6.93
CA VAL A 215 7.32 -12.99 -6.10
C VAL A 215 5.87 -13.28 -5.73
N LYS A 216 5.12 -12.25 -5.30
CA LYS A 216 3.69 -12.39 -4.95
C LYS A 216 2.85 -12.75 -6.17
N LEU A 217 3.05 -12.07 -7.31
CA LEU A 217 2.35 -12.37 -8.55
C LEU A 217 2.60 -13.80 -9.02
N HIS A 218 3.85 -14.27 -8.98
CA HIS A 218 4.17 -15.66 -9.30
C HIS A 218 3.39 -16.64 -8.42
N ARG A 219 3.30 -16.39 -7.11
CA ARG A 219 2.51 -17.25 -6.21
C ARG A 219 1.03 -17.27 -6.54
N ILE A 220 0.48 -16.15 -6.99
CA ILE A 220 -0.95 -16.04 -7.34
C ILE A 220 -1.22 -16.71 -8.70
N THR A 221 -0.38 -16.40 -9.68
CA THR A 221 -0.65 -16.68 -11.11
C THR A 221 0.06 -17.91 -11.64
N GLY A 222 1.03 -18.46 -10.91
CA GLY A 222 1.89 -19.55 -11.39
C GLY A 222 2.84 -19.15 -12.52
N ASP A 223 2.83 -17.90 -12.98
CA ASP A 223 3.61 -17.46 -14.14
C ASP A 223 5.12 -17.47 -13.82
N ALA A 224 5.87 -18.28 -14.56
CA ALA A 224 7.29 -18.46 -14.37
C ALA A 224 8.11 -17.23 -14.81
N ASP A 225 7.59 -16.38 -15.69
CA ASP A 225 8.31 -15.19 -16.15
C ASP A 225 8.55 -14.21 -14.99
N PHE A 226 7.58 -14.09 -14.07
CA PHE A 226 7.73 -13.25 -12.89
C PHE A 226 8.81 -13.75 -11.93
N ILE A 227 8.89 -15.06 -11.68
CA ILE A 227 9.93 -15.60 -10.78
C ILE A 227 11.31 -15.56 -11.44
N ASN A 228 11.39 -15.82 -12.74
CA ASN A 228 12.63 -15.69 -13.50
C ASN A 228 13.17 -14.25 -13.50
N ALA A 229 12.29 -13.26 -13.68
CA ALA A 229 12.64 -11.85 -13.60
C ALA A 229 13.06 -11.44 -12.18
N PHE A 230 12.36 -11.94 -11.15
CA PHE A 230 12.77 -11.76 -9.76
C PHE A 230 14.20 -12.28 -9.51
N GLU A 231 14.48 -13.53 -9.90
CA GLU A 231 15.79 -14.16 -9.68
C GLU A 231 16.92 -13.39 -10.40
N LYS A 232 16.71 -12.96 -11.63
CA LYS A 232 17.67 -12.10 -12.36
C LYS A 232 17.91 -10.79 -11.61
N GLY A 233 16.84 -10.09 -11.23
CA GLY A 233 16.95 -8.78 -10.59
C GLY A 233 17.56 -8.82 -9.19
N ILE A 234 17.19 -9.80 -8.37
CA ILE A 234 17.75 -9.91 -7.01
C ILE A 234 19.23 -10.32 -7.04
N ASN A 235 19.65 -11.11 -8.05
CA ASN A 235 21.04 -11.44 -8.28
C ASN A 235 21.88 -10.19 -8.64
N ALA A 236 21.34 -9.28 -9.47
CA ALA A 236 21.99 -8.01 -9.80
C ALA A 236 22.23 -7.13 -8.55
N LEU A 237 21.37 -7.21 -7.53
CA LEU A 237 21.49 -6.45 -6.28
C LEU A 237 22.38 -7.13 -5.22
N THR A 238 22.67 -8.42 -5.36
CA THR A 238 23.27 -9.26 -4.30
C THR A 238 24.62 -8.74 -3.80
N ALA A 239 25.50 -8.30 -4.71
CA ALA A 239 26.81 -7.79 -4.33
C ALA A 239 26.69 -6.53 -3.45
N LYS A 240 25.76 -5.63 -3.78
CA LYS A 240 25.54 -4.38 -3.05
C LYS A 240 24.81 -4.62 -1.73
N MET A 241 23.80 -5.51 -1.72
CA MET A 241 23.09 -5.90 -0.49
C MET A 241 24.03 -6.46 0.58
N LYS A 242 25.06 -7.24 0.18
CA LYS A 242 26.08 -7.74 1.12
C LYS A 242 26.92 -6.64 1.76
N ILE A 243 27.18 -5.56 1.03
CA ILE A 243 28.03 -4.44 1.48
C ILE A 243 27.21 -3.42 2.27
N TYR A 244 25.96 -3.17 1.86
CA TYR A 244 25.13 -2.09 2.39
C TYR A 244 23.66 -2.51 2.61
N PRO A 245 23.39 -3.51 3.48
CA PRO A 245 22.04 -4.01 3.69
C PRO A 245 21.10 -2.97 4.33
N ASN A 246 21.62 -2.11 5.21
CA ASN A 246 20.82 -1.13 5.94
C ASN A 246 20.18 -0.06 5.04
N GLY A 247 20.73 0.20 3.86
CA GLY A 247 20.11 1.10 2.86
C GLY A 247 19.41 0.36 1.73
N MET A 248 19.16 -0.94 1.89
CA MET A 248 18.50 -1.78 0.89
C MET A 248 17.44 -2.69 1.55
N ALA A 249 16.79 -2.19 2.61
CA ALA A 249 15.81 -2.95 3.38
C ALA A 249 14.70 -3.55 2.49
N SER A 250 14.23 -2.81 1.50
CA SER A 250 13.20 -3.27 0.56
C SER A 250 13.68 -4.45 -0.31
N ALA A 251 14.95 -4.46 -0.71
CA ALA A 251 15.53 -5.58 -1.46
C ALA A 251 15.71 -6.81 -0.56
N VAL A 252 16.12 -6.59 0.70
CA VAL A 252 16.23 -7.64 1.71
C VAL A 252 14.85 -8.25 1.99
N LEU A 253 13.78 -7.44 2.08
CA LEU A 253 12.41 -7.93 2.25
C LEU A 253 11.92 -8.72 1.03
N ALA A 254 12.31 -8.33 -0.19
CA ALA A 254 12.00 -9.10 -1.39
C ALA A 254 12.69 -10.48 -1.36
N LEU A 255 13.96 -10.53 -0.94
CA LEU A 255 14.71 -11.78 -0.77
C LEU A 255 14.13 -12.63 0.37
N ASP A 256 13.77 -12.02 1.49
CA ASP A 256 13.12 -12.68 2.63
C ASP A 256 11.81 -13.34 2.19
N TYR A 257 10.98 -12.64 1.40
CA TYR A 257 9.74 -13.20 0.88
C TYR A 257 9.97 -14.41 -0.05
N PHE A 258 11.03 -14.38 -0.84
CA PHE A 258 11.38 -15.51 -1.70
C PHE A 258 11.88 -16.74 -0.92
N LEU A 259 12.68 -16.51 0.13
CA LEU A 259 13.37 -17.58 0.87
C LEU A 259 12.54 -18.22 1.98
N ASN A 260 11.59 -17.47 2.58
CA ASN A 260 10.78 -17.97 3.68
C ASN A 260 9.57 -18.80 3.20
N ASP A 261 8.90 -19.40 4.18
CA ASP A 261 7.74 -20.25 3.97
C ASP A 261 6.65 -19.58 3.12
N LYS A 262 6.08 -20.40 2.24
CA LYS A 262 5.04 -19.97 1.32
C LYS A 262 3.67 -20.17 1.93
N ILE A 263 3.21 -19.15 2.67
CA ILE A 263 1.88 -19.14 3.27
C ILE A 263 0.86 -18.62 2.26
N GLU A 264 -0.19 -19.40 2.03
CA GLU A 264 -1.34 -19.05 1.19
C GLU A 264 -2.61 -19.30 2.01
N ILE A 265 -3.46 -18.28 2.09
CA ILE A 265 -4.78 -18.34 2.74
C ILE A 265 -5.81 -18.05 1.66
N VAL A 266 -6.54 -19.08 1.23
CA VAL A 266 -7.56 -18.96 0.19
C VAL A 266 -8.93 -19.24 0.79
N VAL A 267 -9.80 -18.24 0.73
CA VAL A 267 -11.19 -18.33 1.17
C VAL A 267 -12.08 -18.46 -0.07
N VAL A 268 -12.87 -19.52 -0.13
CA VAL A 268 -13.87 -19.72 -1.19
C VAL A 268 -15.26 -19.92 -0.60
N GLY A 269 -16.29 -19.44 -1.28
CA GLY A 269 -17.66 -19.52 -0.78
C GLY A 269 -18.13 -18.26 -0.07
N ASP A 270 -19.36 -18.32 0.43
CA ASP A 270 -19.92 -17.26 1.27
C ASP A 270 -20.70 -17.89 2.44
N SER A 271 -20.63 -17.24 3.59
CA SER A 271 -21.33 -17.64 4.81
C SER A 271 -21.32 -16.50 5.82
N SER A 272 -22.07 -16.65 6.92
CA SER A 272 -22.00 -15.72 8.04
C SER A 272 -20.64 -15.67 8.74
N GLU A 273 -19.77 -16.67 8.51
CA GLU A 273 -18.43 -16.75 9.10
C GLU A 273 -17.39 -15.97 8.30
N LYS A 274 -17.69 -15.60 7.04
CA LYS A 274 -16.75 -14.95 6.12
C LYS A 274 -16.08 -13.73 6.74
N GLU A 275 -16.87 -12.78 7.26
CA GLU A 275 -16.29 -11.55 7.81
C GLU A 275 -15.46 -11.82 9.06
N LYS A 276 -15.89 -12.77 9.93
CA LYS A 276 -15.11 -13.15 11.12
C LYS A 276 -13.75 -13.75 10.75
N ILE A 277 -13.71 -14.63 9.74
CA ILE A 277 -12.44 -15.20 9.24
C ILE A 277 -11.51 -14.08 8.79
N PHE A 278 -12.02 -13.12 8.03
CA PHE A 278 -11.23 -11.99 7.60
C PHE A 278 -10.90 -10.98 8.72
N GLU A 279 -11.69 -10.92 9.78
CA GLU A 279 -11.34 -10.25 11.05
C GLU A 279 -10.09 -10.83 11.67
N LEU A 280 -9.96 -12.16 11.68
CA LEU A 280 -8.76 -12.84 12.17
C LEU A 280 -7.55 -12.59 11.27
N VAL A 281 -7.73 -12.65 9.94
CA VAL A 281 -6.65 -12.38 8.98
C VAL A 281 -6.13 -10.95 9.14
N ASP A 282 -7.01 -9.95 9.16
CA ASP A 282 -6.60 -8.54 9.21
C ASP A 282 -5.99 -8.14 10.57
N ALA A 283 -6.40 -8.81 11.65
CA ALA A 283 -5.83 -8.61 12.99
C ALA A 283 -4.44 -9.25 13.15
N SER A 284 -4.07 -10.17 12.25
CA SER A 284 -2.84 -10.96 12.33
C SER A 284 -1.72 -10.36 11.48
N TYR A 285 -0.50 -10.41 12.00
CA TYR A 285 0.69 -10.09 11.21
C TYR A 285 1.23 -11.37 10.57
N ILE A 286 0.88 -11.59 9.30
CA ILE A 286 1.25 -12.79 8.53
C ILE A 286 2.19 -12.37 7.39
N PRO A 287 3.49 -12.13 7.67
CA PRO A 287 4.43 -11.72 6.64
C PRO A 287 4.55 -12.81 5.56
N ASN A 288 4.98 -12.43 4.36
CA ASN A 288 5.27 -13.38 3.28
C ASN A 288 4.09 -14.30 2.90
N SER A 289 2.85 -13.83 3.10
CA SER A 289 1.64 -14.55 2.77
C SER A 289 0.97 -14.03 1.50
N VAL A 290 0.10 -14.87 0.93
CA VAL A 290 -0.90 -14.49 -0.08
C VAL A 290 -2.28 -14.76 0.50
N ILE A 291 -3.14 -13.74 0.50
CA ILE A 291 -4.54 -13.87 0.92
C ILE A 291 -5.44 -13.70 -0.31
N ALA A 292 -6.36 -14.62 -0.54
CA ALA A 292 -7.26 -14.55 -1.69
C ALA A 292 -8.68 -14.94 -1.33
N TYR A 293 -9.63 -14.33 -2.05
CA TYR A 293 -11.05 -14.61 -1.95
C TYR A 293 -11.66 -14.84 -3.33
N HIS A 294 -12.51 -15.85 -3.46
CA HIS A 294 -13.40 -15.98 -4.61
C HIS A 294 -14.74 -16.63 -4.20
N PRO A 295 -15.90 -16.18 -4.72
CA PRO A 295 -17.21 -16.68 -4.27
C PRO A 295 -17.43 -18.19 -4.41
N ASN A 296 -16.74 -18.86 -5.34
CA ASN A 296 -16.89 -20.30 -5.56
C ASN A 296 -15.58 -21.04 -5.87
N GLY A 297 -14.44 -20.32 -5.96
CA GLY A 297 -13.16 -20.86 -6.41
C GLY A 297 -13.09 -21.25 -7.90
N ASP A 298 -14.11 -20.93 -8.70
CA ASP A 298 -14.15 -21.22 -10.14
C ASP A 298 -13.62 -20.01 -10.94
N VAL A 299 -12.30 -19.85 -10.91
CA VAL A 299 -11.56 -18.80 -11.61
C VAL A 299 -10.29 -19.39 -12.22
N ASP A 300 -9.91 -18.91 -13.40
CA ASP A 300 -8.68 -19.29 -14.10
C ASP A 300 -7.46 -18.57 -13.50
N ILE A 301 -7.16 -18.89 -12.24
CA ILE A 301 -5.97 -18.43 -11.51
C ILE A 301 -5.40 -19.65 -10.77
N PRO A 302 -4.12 -20.03 -11.00
CA PRO A 302 -3.52 -21.22 -10.39
C PRO A 302 -3.62 -21.30 -8.86
N LEU A 303 -3.62 -20.17 -8.15
CA LEU A 303 -3.84 -20.14 -6.70
C LEU A 303 -5.16 -20.80 -6.24
N PHE A 304 -6.19 -20.83 -7.10
CA PHE A 304 -7.49 -21.44 -6.81
C PHE A 304 -7.62 -22.88 -7.31
N GLU A 305 -6.61 -23.43 -8.00
CA GLU A 305 -6.64 -24.81 -8.47
C GLU A 305 -6.84 -25.79 -7.30
N ASN A 306 -7.85 -26.66 -7.44
CA ASN A 306 -8.25 -27.63 -6.43
C ASN A 306 -8.73 -27.01 -5.08
N ARG A 307 -9.06 -25.71 -5.06
CA ARG A 307 -9.61 -25.00 -3.88
C ARG A 307 -11.02 -24.51 -4.22
N LYS A 308 -12.02 -25.34 -3.92
CA LYS A 308 -13.42 -25.09 -4.30
C LYS A 308 -14.35 -25.21 -3.10
N VAL A 309 -15.51 -24.58 -3.21
CA VAL A 309 -16.60 -24.78 -2.27
C VAL A 309 -16.93 -26.26 -2.18
N THR A 310 -17.03 -26.79 -0.95
CA THR A 310 -17.45 -28.17 -0.67
C THR A 310 -18.83 -28.12 -0.02
N ASP A 311 -19.77 -28.94 -0.49
CA ASP A 311 -21.17 -29.00 -0.01
C ASP A 311 -21.94 -27.65 0.04
N GLY A 312 -21.49 -26.67 -0.75
CA GLY A 312 -22.10 -25.33 -0.77
C GLY A 312 -21.67 -24.41 0.38
N GLU A 313 -20.71 -24.84 1.21
CA GLU A 313 -20.23 -24.11 2.38
C GLU A 313 -18.92 -23.37 2.11
N LEU A 314 -18.71 -22.27 2.85
CA LEU A 314 -17.44 -21.55 2.84
C LEU A 314 -16.29 -22.48 3.24
N GLN A 315 -15.17 -22.43 2.52
CA GLN A 315 -13.96 -23.18 2.81
C GLN A 315 -12.77 -22.23 2.92
N VAL A 316 -11.94 -22.43 3.93
CA VAL A 316 -10.65 -21.76 4.11
C VAL A 316 -9.54 -22.78 3.94
N TYR A 317 -8.68 -22.55 2.97
CA TYR A 317 -7.49 -23.33 2.70
C TYR A 317 -6.28 -22.58 3.23
N VAL A 318 -5.53 -23.22 4.13
CA VAL A 318 -4.22 -22.74 4.58
C VAL A 318 -3.16 -23.68 4.04
N CYS A 319 -2.30 -23.17 3.16
CA CYS A 319 -1.22 -23.94 2.56
C CYS A 319 0.13 -23.32 2.93
N ILE A 320 1.09 -24.18 3.30
CA ILE A 320 2.46 -23.81 3.64
C ILE A 320 3.38 -24.62 2.73
N ASN A 321 4.19 -23.95 1.91
CA ASN A 321 5.12 -24.61 0.98
C ASN A 321 4.42 -25.64 0.06
N SER A 322 3.28 -25.26 -0.52
CA SER A 322 2.43 -26.10 -1.39
C SER A 322 1.77 -27.30 -0.71
N VAL A 323 1.86 -27.42 0.63
CA VAL A 323 1.14 -28.44 1.41
C VAL A 323 0.00 -27.77 2.16
N CYS A 324 -1.24 -28.18 1.87
CA CYS A 324 -2.43 -27.63 2.51
C CYS A 324 -2.84 -28.44 3.75
N LYS A 325 -3.26 -27.73 4.80
CA LYS A 325 -4.02 -28.32 5.90
C LYS A 325 -5.40 -28.76 5.41
N LEU A 326 -6.12 -29.53 6.22
CA LEU A 326 -7.54 -29.79 5.95
C LEU A 326 -8.30 -28.46 5.92
N PRO A 327 -9.15 -28.22 4.91
CA PRO A 327 -9.90 -26.98 4.84
C PRO A 327 -10.91 -26.90 5.98
N VAL A 328 -11.16 -25.67 6.45
CA VAL A 328 -12.05 -25.37 7.58
C VAL A 328 -13.17 -24.44 7.15
N SER A 329 -14.30 -24.48 7.84
CA SER A 329 -15.52 -23.73 7.44
C SER A 329 -15.95 -22.68 8.45
N THR A 330 -15.34 -22.66 9.64
CA THR A 330 -15.69 -21.76 10.75
C THR A 330 -14.51 -20.89 11.20
N ALA A 331 -14.80 -19.73 11.80
CA ALA A 331 -13.77 -18.83 12.30
C ALA A 331 -12.97 -19.46 13.46
N ASP A 332 -13.61 -20.27 14.31
CA ASP A 332 -12.95 -20.94 15.44
C ASP A 332 -11.92 -21.97 14.97
N GLU A 333 -12.28 -22.81 13.98
CA GLU A 333 -11.35 -23.78 13.38
C GLU A 333 -10.20 -23.07 12.65
N PHE A 334 -10.50 -21.98 11.93
CA PHE A 334 -9.48 -21.18 11.26
C PHE A 334 -8.51 -20.53 12.26
N GLN A 335 -9.01 -20.00 13.38
CA GLN A 335 -8.17 -19.43 14.45
C GLN A 335 -7.19 -20.45 15.02
N ILE A 336 -7.60 -21.72 15.16
CA ILE A 336 -6.71 -22.80 15.60
C ILE A 336 -5.59 -22.99 14.58
N GLN A 337 -5.92 -23.12 13.29
CA GLN A 337 -4.91 -23.30 12.25
C GLN A 337 -3.94 -22.11 12.15
N LEU A 338 -4.44 -20.88 12.34
CA LEU A 338 -3.68 -19.64 12.29
C LEU A 338 -2.63 -19.54 13.41
N ASN A 339 -2.87 -20.16 14.57
CA ASN A 339 -1.94 -20.15 15.70
C ASN A 339 -0.81 -21.20 15.57
N GLU A 340 -0.87 -22.05 14.55
CA GLU A 340 0.08 -23.14 14.35
C GLU A 340 1.23 -22.78 13.39
N PHE A 341 1.22 -21.57 12.79
CA PHE A 341 2.27 -21.11 11.89
C PHE A 341 2.68 -19.66 12.14
#